data_AF-A0A7L2INX6-F1
#
_entry.id   AF-A0A7L2INX6-F1
#
_cell.length_a   1.000
_cell.length_b   1.000
_cell.length_c   1.000
_cell.angle_alpha   90.00
_cell.angle_beta   90.00
_cell.angle_gamma   90.00
#
_symmetry.space_group_name_H-M   'P 1'
#
loop_
_entity.id
_entity.type
_entity.pdbx_description
1 polymer ?
#
loop_
_entity_poly.entity_id
_entity_poly.type
_entity_poly.pdbx_seq_one_letter_code
_entity_poly.pdbx_strand_id
1 'polypeptide(L)'
;FSFVSAEAGGKKLRSTVQRSTETGLAVEMRNWMTRQASRESTDGSMNSYSSEGNLIFPGVRLAADSQFSDFLDGLGPAQLVGRQTLATPSMGDIQVGMMDKKGQLEVEIIRARGLVVKPGSKTLPAPYVKVYLLENGVCIAKKKTKVARKTLEPLYQQLLSFEESPQGKVLQVM
;
A
#
# COMPACT_ATOMS: atom_id res chain seq x y z
N PHE A 1 52.54 -7.51 -35.36
CA PHE A 1 53.40 -8.10 -34.31
C PHE A 1 52.71 -7.92 -32.98
N SER A 2 52.30 -9.05 -32.41
CA SER A 2 51.55 -9.26 -31.17
C SER A 2 52.40 -9.00 -29.93
N PHE A 3 51.78 -8.79 -28.76
CA PHE A 3 51.92 -9.58 -27.52
C PHE A 3 50.90 -9.00 -26.51
N VAL A 4 49.74 -9.62 -26.27
CA VAL A 4 49.42 -10.79 -25.40
C VAL A 4 48.94 -10.39 -24.00
N SER A 5 47.78 -11.01 -23.71
CA SER A 5 46.98 -11.17 -22.49
C SER A 5 47.69 -11.24 -21.13
N ALA A 6 47.00 -10.76 -20.11
CA ALA A 6 46.94 -11.42 -18.80
C ALA A 6 45.53 -11.31 -18.21
N GLU A 7 44.92 -12.47 -17.99
CA GLU A 7 43.69 -12.72 -17.24
C GLU A 7 43.96 -12.63 -15.72
N ALA A 8 42.86 -12.45 -14.98
CA ALA A 8 42.59 -12.96 -13.63
C ALA A 8 42.42 -11.92 -12.53
N GLY A 9 41.29 -12.01 -11.83
CA GLY A 9 41.16 -11.42 -10.50
C GLY A 9 39.74 -11.05 -10.08
N GLY A 10 38.80 -11.99 -10.13
CA GLY A 10 37.52 -11.83 -9.42
C GLY A 10 37.76 -11.60 -7.93
N LYS A 11 37.16 -10.55 -7.38
CA LYS A 11 37.13 -10.30 -5.92
C LYS A 11 35.67 -10.21 -5.46
N LYS A 12 35.20 -11.31 -4.88
CA LYS A 12 33.97 -11.41 -4.09
C LYS A 12 34.05 -10.40 -2.93
N LEU A 13 33.13 -9.44 -2.87
CA LEU A 13 32.88 -8.65 -1.67
C LEU A 13 32.09 -9.52 -0.69
N ARG A 14 32.78 -10.13 0.27
CA ARG A 14 32.17 -10.78 1.43
C ARG A 14 31.69 -9.70 2.39
N SER A 15 30.40 -9.36 2.36
CA SER A 15 29.81 -8.48 3.38
C SER A 15 29.72 -9.25 4.70
N THR A 16 30.56 -8.92 5.67
CA THR A 16 30.37 -9.36 7.04
C THR A 16 29.27 -8.50 7.64
N VAL A 17 28.03 -8.99 7.61
CA VAL A 17 26.92 -8.37 8.33
C VAL A 17 27.13 -8.64 9.82
N GLN A 18 27.54 -7.62 10.57
CA GLN A 18 27.40 -7.65 12.03
C GLN A 18 25.93 -7.47 12.37
N ARG A 19 25.31 -8.56 12.85
CA ARG A 19 23.92 -8.59 13.30
C ARG A 19 23.79 -7.75 14.58
N SER A 20 22.86 -6.80 14.57
CA SER A 20 22.53 -5.97 15.74
C SER A 20 22.10 -6.85 16.92
N THR A 21 22.59 -6.56 18.12
CA THR A 21 22.11 -7.17 19.36
C THR A 21 20.79 -6.51 19.76
N GLU A 22 19.71 -7.28 19.81
CA GLU A 22 18.40 -6.83 20.30
C GLU A 22 18.47 -6.60 21.83
N THR A 23 18.45 -5.34 22.26
CA THR A 23 18.19 -4.97 23.66
C THR A 23 16.71 -4.61 23.80
N GLY A 24 15.95 -5.52 24.39
CA GLY A 24 14.52 -5.34 24.66
C GLY A 24 13.87 -6.63 25.15
N LEU A 25 12.64 -6.51 25.67
CA LEU A 25 11.81 -7.55 26.32
C LEU A 25 11.64 -8.88 25.53
N ALA A 26 12.15 -8.98 24.30
CA ALA A 26 12.13 -10.18 23.47
C ALA A 26 13.15 -11.27 23.89
N VAL A 27 14.05 -11.00 24.85
CA VAL A 27 14.98 -12.01 25.38
C VAL A 27 14.27 -13.07 26.23
N GLU A 28 13.19 -12.73 26.95
CA GLU A 28 12.58 -13.63 27.94
C GLU A 28 11.64 -14.68 27.34
N MET A 29 11.22 -14.55 26.08
CA MET A 29 10.25 -15.46 25.46
C MET A 29 10.84 -16.75 24.86
N ARG A 30 12.13 -17.05 25.10
CA ARG A 30 12.80 -18.24 24.52
C ARG A 30 12.54 -19.55 25.27
N ASN A 31 11.79 -19.53 26.37
CA ASN A 31 11.69 -20.68 27.26
C ASN A 31 10.35 -21.46 27.22
N TRP A 32 9.47 -21.22 26.24
CA TRP A 32 8.19 -21.95 26.15
C TRP A 32 7.86 -22.57 24.77
N MET A 33 8.74 -22.48 23.78
CA MET A 33 8.46 -23.07 22.46
C MET A 33 8.93 -24.52 22.40
N THR A 34 8.08 -25.45 22.82
CA THR A 34 8.25 -26.88 22.55
C THR A 34 8.18 -27.08 21.02
N ARG A 35 9.28 -27.57 20.43
CA ARG A 35 9.40 -27.89 19.00
C ARG A 35 8.28 -28.86 18.60
N GLN A 36 7.30 -28.41 17.83
CA GLN A 36 6.31 -29.30 17.22
C GLN A 36 6.86 -29.81 15.88
N ALA A 37 7.01 -31.13 15.76
CA ALA A 37 7.49 -31.76 14.54
C ALA A 37 6.44 -31.68 13.42
N SER A 38 6.91 -31.42 12.20
CA SER A 38 6.12 -31.31 10.96
C SER A 38 5.22 -32.52 10.74
N ARG A 39 4.00 -32.30 10.24
CA ARG A 39 3.19 -33.38 9.66
C ARG A 39 2.30 -32.90 8.52
N GLU A 40 2.40 -33.67 7.44
CA GLU A 40 1.74 -33.74 6.13
C GLU A 40 0.45 -32.93 5.86
N SER A 41 0.38 -32.41 4.63
CA SER A 41 -0.78 -31.83 3.96
C SER A 41 -1.99 -32.77 3.95
N THR A 42 -3.20 -32.19 4.05
CA THR A 42 -4.43 -32.86 3.63
C THR A 42 -5.08 -32.04 2.52
N ASP A 43 -5.12 -32.63 1.33
CA ASP A 43 -6.03 -32.28 0.24
C ASP A 43 -7.46 -32.67 0.67
N GLY A 44 -8.42 -31.74 0.59
CA GLY A 44 -9.77 -32.00 1.07
C GLY A 44 -10.75 -30.84 0.91
N SER A 45 -11.37 -30.80 -0.28
CA SER A 45 -12.78 -30.51 -0.54
C SER A 45 -13.38 -29.12 -0.26
N MET A 46 -13.98 -28.58 -1.32
CA MET A 46 -14.98 -27.52 -1.29
C MET A 46 -16.20 -27.96 -0.47
N ASN A 47 -16.46 -27.25 0.62
CA ASN A 47 -17.74 -27.33 1.30
C ASN A 47 -18.29 -25.90 1.39
N SER A 48 -19.19 -25.55 0.47
CA SER A 48 -20.02 -24.36 0.60
C SER A 48 -20.99 -24.57 1.77
N TYR A 49 -20.73 -23.89 2.89
CA TYR A 49 -21.71 -23.71 3.93
C TYR A 49 -21.97 -22.20 4.03
N SER A 50 -23.20 -21.80 3.71
CA SER A 50 -23.74 -20.54 4.19
C SER A 50 -23.71 -20.61 5.71
N SER A 51 -22.68 -20.02 6.31
CA SER A 51 -22.61 -19.82 7.74
C SER A 51 -22.54 -18.33 7.95
N GLU A 52 -23.47 -17.82 8.75
CA GLU A 52 -23.35 -16.54 9.43
C GLU A 52 -22.11 -16.64 10.33
N GLY A 53 -20.95 -16.45 9.69
CA GLY A 53 -19.66 -16.86 10.21
C GLY A 53 -19.11 -15.78 11.10
N ASN A 54 -19.36 -15.90 12.39
CA ASN A 54 -18.59 -15.19 13.42
C ASN A 54 -17.13 -15.66 13.32
N LEU A 55 -16.29 -14.96 12.54
CA LEU A 55 -14.91 -15.33 12.28
C LEU A 55 -14.06 -15.08 13.55
N ILE A 56 -13.94 -16.11 14.39
CA ILE A 56 -13.08 -16.07 15.58
C ILE A 56 -11.62 -16.27 15.13
N PHE A 57 -10.94 -15.17 14.82
CA PHE A 57 -9.47 -15.16 14.74
C PHE A 57 -8.90 -15.09 16.16
N PRO A 58 -8.12 -16.08 16.63
CA PRO A 58 -7.55 -16.06 17.98
C PRO A 58 -6.55 -14.90 18.09
N GLY A 59 -6.90 -13.86 18.86
CA GLY A 59 -6.05 -12.70 19.15
C GLY A 59 -6.56 -11.35 18.63
N VAL A 60 -7.63 -11.31 17.85
CA VAL A 60 -8.25 -10.05 17.41
C VAL A 60 -9.68 -10.00 17.95
N ARG A 61 -9.90 -9.20 19.00
CA ARG A 61 -11.26 -8.74 19.32
C ARG A 61 -11.64 -7.76 18.21
N LEU A 62 -12.20 -8.28 17.13
CA LEU A 62 -12.85 -7.44 16.12
C LEU A 62 -13.96 -6.68 16.84
N ALA A 63 -13.83 -5.36 16.89
CA ALA A 63 -14.98 -4.51 17.13
C ALA A 63 -16.08 -4.93 16.14
N ALA A 64 -17.33 -4.91 16.60
CA ALA A 64 -18.55 -5.39 15.96
C ALA A 64 -18.49 -5.59 14.43
N ASP A 65 -19.13 -6.66 13.92
CA ASP A 65 -19.22 -7.03 12.50
C ASP A 65 -19.55 -5.86 11.53
N SER A 66 -20.17 -4.79 12.04
CA SER A 66 -20.42 -3.53 11.33
C SER A 66 -19.16 -2.78 10.89
N GLN A 67 -18.10 -2.73 11.72
CA GLN A 67 -16.93 -1.89 11.40
C GLN A 67 -16.11 -2.44 10.22
N PHE A 68 -16.08 -3.76 10.07
CA PHE A 68 -15.37 -4.41 8.97
C PHE A 68 -16.15 -4.30 7.65
N SER A 69 -17.48 -4.44 7.68
CA SER A 69 -18.34 -4.28 6.51
C SER A 69 -18.30 -2.86 5.97
N ASP A 70 -18.42 -1.85 6.85
CA ASP A 70 -18.31 -0.43 6.48
C ASP A 70 -16.98 -0.12 5.77
N PHE A 71 -15.89 -0.74 6.22
CA PHE A 71 -14.58 -0.56 5.58
C PHE A 71 -14.56 -1.11 4.15
N LEU A 72 -15.09 -2.32 3.92
CA LEU A 72 -15.10 -2.95 2.61
C LEU A 72 -16.01 -2.19 1.63
N ASP A 73 -17.18 -1.76 2.11
CA ASP A 73 -18.13 -0.96 1.33
C ASP A 73 -17.59 0.44 1.02
N GLY A 74 -16.66 0.94 1.84
CA GLY A 74 -15.97 2.22 1.63
C GLY A 74 -14.83 2.18 0.60
N LEU A 75 -14.41 1.01 0.12
CA LEU A 75 -13.30 0.91 -0.83
C LEU A 75 -13.71 1.32 -2.25
N GLY A 76 -12.86 2.12 -2.90
CA GLY A 76 -12.99 2.41 -4.31
C GLY A 76 -12.68 1.18 -5.20
N PRO A 77 -13.15 1.15 -6.45
CA PRO A 77 -12.83 0.10 -7.41
C PRO A 77 -11.32 -0.12 -7.53
N ALA A 78 -10.89 -1.39 -7.41
CA ALA A 78 -9.50 -1.81 -7.49
C ALA A 78 -8.55 -1.14 -6.46
N GLN A 79 -9.07 -0.53 -5.40
CA GLN A 79 -8.26 0.09 -4.37
C GLN A 79 -7.46 -0.95 -3.59
N LEU A 80 -6.13 -0.83 -3.62
CA LEU A 80 -5.23 -1.69 -2.87
C LEU A 80 -5.04 -1.13 -1.46
N VAL A 81 -5.39 -1.92 -0.45
CA VAL A 81 -5.26 -1.51 0.97
C VAL A 81 -4.55 -2.59 1.78
N GLY A 82 -3.60 -2.18 2.62
CA GLY A 82 -2.91 -3.07 3.54
C GLY A 82 -3.81 -3.50 4.71
N ARG A 83 -3.62 -4.71 5.24
CA ARG A 83 -4.44 -5.24 6.35
C ARG A 83 -4.41 -4.35 7.60
N GLN A 84 -3.30 -3.67 7.85
CA GLN A 84 -3.13 -2.75 8.96
C GLN A 84 -4.08 -1.54 8.91
N THR A 85 -4.58 -1.20 7.72
CA THR A 85 -5.48 -0.05 7.53
C THR A 85 -6.90 -0.34 8.02
N LEU A 86 -7.28 -1.60 8.21
CA LEU A 86 -8.60 -2.01 8.72
C LEU A 86 -8.97 -1.39 10.07
N ALA A 87 -7.95 -1.10 10.89
CA ALA A 87 -8.14 -0.51 12.22
C ALA A 87 -7.82 0.99 12.27
N THR A 88 -7.42 1.61 11.16
CA THR A 88 -7.07 3.04 11.12
C THR A 88 -8.23 3.86 10.57
N PRO A 89 -8.62 4.97 11.23
CA PRO A 89 -9.63 5.88 10.69
C PRO A 89 -9.27 6.39 9.29
N SER A 90 -10.28 6.54 8.43
CA SER A 90 -10.12 7.17 7.11
C SER A 90 -9.64 8.62 7.26
N MET A 91 -8.69 9.05 6.43
CA MET A 91 -8.14 10.41 6.45
C MET A 91 -8.82 11.36 5.44
N GLY A 92 -9.95 10.94 4.90
CA GLY A 92 -10.69 11.58 3.82
C GLY A 92 -10.78 10.71 2.57
N ASP A 93 -11.67 11.08 1.67
CA ASP A 93 -11.93 10.39 0.42
C ASP A 93 -11.45 11.22 -0.77
N ILE A 94 -11.08 10.54 -1.86
CA ILE A 94 -10.79 11.18 -3.14
C ILE A 94 -11.59 10.53 -4.26
N GLN A 95 -12.16 11.37 -5.12
CA GLN A 95 -12.81 10.95 -6.34
C GLN A 95 -11.85 11.10 -7.51
N VAL A 96 -11.58 10.00 -8.20
CA VAL A 96 -10.62 9.90 -9.30
C VAL A 96 -11.28 9.19 -10.49
N GLY A 97 -11.08 9.72 -11.68
CA GLY A 97 -11.36 9.03 -12.95
C GLY A 97 -10.07 8.50 -13.57
N MET A 98 -10.13 7.34 -14.23
CA MET A 98 -9.00 6.76 -14.95
C MET A 98 -9.46 6.30 -16.33
N MET A 99 -8.70 6.61 -17.37
CA MET A 99 -8.99 6.19 -18.74
C MET A 99 -7.71 5.82 -19.48
N ASP A 100 -7.73 4.71 -20.23
CA ASP A 100 -6.72 4.43 -21.25
C ASP A 100 -7.15 5.07 -22.57
N LYS A 101 -6.30 5.95 -23.10
CA LYS A 101 -6.54 6.62 -24.37
C LYS A 101 -5.35 6.39 -25.29
N LYS A 102 -5.51 5.44 -26.20
CA LYS A 102 -4.48 5.08 -27.20
C LYS A 102 -3.14 4.68 -26.55
N GLY A 103 -3.19 3.98 -25.41
CA GLY A 103 -2.00 3.51 -24.70
C GLY A 103 -1.44 4.52 -23.70
N GLN A 104 -2.13 5.64 -23.47
CA GLN A 104 -1.77 6.65 -22.48
C GLN A 104 -2.79 6.65 -21.34
N LEU A 105 -2.31 6.65 -20.10
CA LEU A 105 -3.15 6.76 -18.91
C LEU A 105 -3.54 8.23 -18.66
N GLU A 106 -4.83 8.56 -18.77
CA GLU A 106 -5.39 9.82 -18.29
C GLU A 106 -6.00 9.62 -16.88
N VAL A 107 -5.55 10.42 -15.91
CA VAL A 107 -6.09 10.42 -14.55
C VAL A 107 -6.79 11.75 -14.28
N GLU A 108 -8.10 11.71 -14.07
CA GLU A 108 -8.87 12.89 -13.66
C GLU A 108 -8.93 12.96 -12.13
N ILE A 109 -8.35 14.01 -11.55
CA ILE A 109 -8.53 14.33 -10.14
C ILE A 109 -9.75 15.23 -10.02
N ILE A 110 -10.84 14.70 -9.46
CA ILE A 110 -12.14 15.39 -9.43
C ILE A 110 -12.25 16.22 -8.17
N ARG A 111 -12.27 15.58 -6.99
CA ARG A 111 -12.38 16.25 -5.68
C ARG A 111 -11.85 15.37 -4.57
N ALA A 112 -11.55 15.97 -3.43
CA ALA A 112 -11.42 15.26 -2.16
C ALA A 112 -12.45 15.76 -1.14
N ARG A 113 -12.77 14.95 -0.14
CA ARG A 113 -13.73 15.28 0.94
C ARG A 113 -13.23 14.75 2.27
N GLY A 114 -13.66 15.39 3.36
CA GLY A 114 -13.37 14.91 4.71
C GLY A 114 -11.88 14.88 5.06
N LEU A 115 -11.05 15.73 4.44
CA LEU A 115 -9.63 15.80 4.77
C LEU A 115 -9.45 16.16 6.25
N VAL A 116 -8.57 15.45 6.95
CA VAL A 116 -8.34 15.68 8.38
C VAL A 116 -7.35 16.83 8.59
N VAL A 117 -7.71 17.78 9.45
CA VAL A 117 -6.82 18.86 9.87
C VAL A 117 -5.72 18.29 10.77
N LYS A 118 -4.47 18.66 10.50
CA LYS A 118 -3.34 18.31 11.37
C LYS A 118 -3.61 18.79 12.81
N PRO A 119 -3.48 17.93 13.83
CA PRO A 119 -3.66 18.34 15.23
C PRO A 119 -2.84 19.58 15.58
N GLY A 120 -3.49 20.55 16.24
CA GLY A 120 -2.88 21.82 16.64
C GLY A 120 -2.89 22.92 15.56
N SER A 121 -3.36 22.66 14.34
CA SER A 121 -3.53 23.73 13.34
C SER A 121 -4.80 24.55 13.59
N LYS A 122 -4.66 25.87 13.55
CA LYS A 122 -5.80 26.82 13.59
C LYS A 122 -6.28 27.25 12.20
N THR A 123 -5.63 26.77 11.14
CA THR A 123 -5.91 27.18 9.76
C THR A 123 -6.13 25.99 8.85
N LEU A 124 -7.05 26.14 7.90
CA LEU A 124 -7.31 25.13 6.89
C LEU A 124 -6.11 25.00 5.93
N PRO A 125 -5.80 23.78 5.46
CA PRO A 125 -4.74 23.54 4.50
C PRO A 125 -5.13 24.09 3.13
N ALA A 126 -4.13 24.42 2.30
CA ALA A 126 -4.29 24.62 0.85
C ALA A 126 -3.78 23.36 0.13
N PRO A 127 -4.65 22.35 -0.08
CA PRO A 127 -4.21 21.03 -0.51
C PRO A 127 -3.89 20.99 -2.01
N TYR A 128 -3.08 20.02 -2.40
CA TYR A 128 -2.89 19.57 -3.79
C TYR A 128 -2.74 18.06 -3.75
N VAL A 129 -2.99 17.40 -4.88
CA VAL A 129 -2.82 15.95 -5.00
C VAL A 129 -1.61 15.66 -5.85
N LYS A 130 -0.83 14.66 -5.44
CA LYS A 130 0.26 14.10 -6.23
C LYS A 130 -0.05 12.66 -6.58
N VAL A 131 0.09 12.36 -7.85
CA VAL A 131 -0.18 11.05 -8.42
C VAL A 131 1.14 10.46 -8.89
N TYR A 132 1.46 9.27 -8.41
CA TYR A 132 2.63 8.50 -8.80
C TYR A 132 2.19 7.27 -9.57
N LEU A 133 2.83 7.02 -10.70
CA LEU A 133 2.66 5.81 -11.47
C LEU A 133 3.84 4.89 -11.17
N LEU A 134 3.54 3.71 -10.63
CA LEU A 134 4.53 2.73 -10.24
C LEU A 134 4.50 1.51 -11.15
N GLU A 135 5.67 1.01 -11.50
CA GLU A 135 5.88 -0.26 -12.18
C GLU A 135 6.82 -1.11 -11.33
N ASN A 136 6.40 -2.33 -10.97
CA ASN A 136 7.15 -3.22 -10.08
C ASN A 136 7.56 -2.56 -8.75
N GLY A 137 6.70 -1.70 -8.20
CA GLY A 137 6.94 -0.95 -6.96
C GLY A 137 7.86 0.27 -7.09
N VAL A 138 8.39 0.55 -8.28
CA VAL A 138 9.24 1.71 -8.56
C VAL A 138 8.43 2.81 -9.22
N CYS A 139 8.53 4.04 -8.72
CA CYS A 139 7.90 5.21 -9.34
C CYS A 139 8.57 5.52 -10.69
N ILE A 140 7.84 5.38 -11.79
CA ILE A 140 8.33 5.69 -13.14
C ILE A 140 7.89 7.08 -13.62
N ALA A 141 6.75 7.58 -13.15
CA ALA A 141 6.24 8.91 -13.49
C ALA A 141 5.45 9.51 -12.32
N LYS A 142 5.41 10.85 -12.25
CA LYS A 142 4.63 11.56 -11.23
C LYS A 142 4.07 12.87 -11.77
N LYS A 143 2.82 13.18 -11.43
CA LYS A 143 2.15 14.45 -11.76
C LYS A 143 1.44 14.99 -10.52
N LYS A 144 1.08 16.27 -10.55
CA LYS A 144 0.37 16.92 -9.45
C LYS A 144 -0.68 17.89 -9.95
N THR A 145 -1.71 18.09 -9.14
CA THR A 145 -2.69 19.14 -9.39
C THR A 145 -2.11 20.51 -9.09
N LYS A 146 -2.82 21.55 -9.52
CA LYS A 146 -2.66 22.89 -8.95
C LYS A 146 -3.05 22.86 -7.46
N VAL A 147 -2.50 23.80 -6.70
CA VAL A 147 -2.87 24.00 -5.30
C VAL A 147 -4.29 24.57 -5.24
N ALA A 148 -5.16 23.94 -4.47
CA ALA A 148 -6.51 24.41 -4.22
C ALA A 148 -6.53 25.56 -3.19
N ARG A 149 -7.66 26.27 -3.12
CA ARG A 149 -7.93 27.21 -2.02
C ARG A 149 -7.89 26.50 -0.66
N LYS A 150 -7.84 27.27 0.42
CA LYS A 150 -7.85 26.68 1.77
C LYS A 150 -9.19 26.00 2.07
N THR A 151 -9.21 24.67 2.14
CA THR A 151 -10.42 23.86 2.35
C THR A 151 -10.09 22.42 2.71
N LEU A 152 -11.02 21.71 3.35
CA LEU A 152 -10.97 20.25 3.57
C LEU A 152 -11.74 19.47 2.49
N GLU A 153 -12.39 20.19 1.56
CA GLU A 153 -13.16 19.64 0.46
C GLU A 153 -12.75 20.31 -0.87
N PRO A 154 -11.52 20.08 -1.35
CA PRO A 154 -11.04 20.69 -2.58
C PRO A 154 -11.73 20.09 -3.81
N LEU A 155 -12.16 20.95 -4.73
CA LEU A 155 -12.55 20.61 -6.10
C LEU A 155 -11.37 20.91 -7.02
N TYR A 156 -10.93 19.91 -7.78
CA TYR A 156 -9.77 20.02 -8.67
C TYR A 156 -10.18 20.03 -10.15
N GLN A 157 -11.03 19.06 -10.56
CA GLN A 157 -11.45 18.84 -11.96
C GLN A 157 -10.28 18.96 -12.95
N GLN A 158 -9.19 18.25 -12.64
CA GLN A 158 -7.93 18.37 -13.37
C GLN A 158 -7.51 17.02 -13.95
N LEU A 159 -7.33 16.98 -15.27
CA LEU A 159 -6.78 15.84 -15.98
C LEU A 159 -5.24 15.85 -15.91
N LEU A 160 -4.66 14.70 -15.55
CA LEU A 160 -3.24 14.43 -15.53
C LEU A 160 -2.95 13.29 -16.52
N SER A 161 -2.44 13.63 -17.71
CA SER A 161 -2.11 12.65 -18.76
C SER A 161 -0.71 12.08 -18.55
N PHE A 162 -0.54 10.77 -18.53
CA PHE A 162 0.73 10.05 -18.50
C PHE A 162 1.02 9.49 -19.89
N GLU A 163 2.29 9.46 -20.30
CA GLU A 163 2.67 8.91 -21.61
C GLU A 163 2.66 7.37 -21.59
N GLU A 164 2.64 6.79 -20.39
CA GLU A 164 2.70 5.36 -20.15
C GLU A 164 1.30 4.71 -20.15
N SER A 165 1.25 3.46 -20.59
CA SER A 165 0.03 2.64 -20.52
C SER A 165 -0.30 2.23 -19.08
N PRO A 166 -1.58 2.03 -18.71
CA PRO A 166 -1.93 1.61 -17.35
C PRO A 166 -1.58 0.15 -17.03
N GLN A 167 -1.27 -0.66 -18.05
CA GLN A 167 -1.05 -2.10 -17.89
C GLN A 167 0.16 -2.40 -17.00
N GLY A 168 -0.03 -3.29 -16.01
CA GLY A 168 1.01 -3.73 -15.09
C GLY A 168 1.47 -2.65 -14.08
N LYS A 169 0.73 -1.55 -13.96
CA LYS A 169 1.12 -0.41 -13.12
C LYS A 169 0.15 -0.17 -11.99
N VAL A 170 0.67 0.44 -10.93
CA VAL A 170 -0.11 0.86 -9.76
C VAL A 170 -0.12 2.38 -9.71
N LEU A 171 -1.30 2.95 -9.46
CA LEU A 171 -1.46 4.37 -9.24
C LEU A 171 -1.49 4.64 -7.73
N GLN A 172 -0.53 5.41 -7.23
CA GLN A 172 -0.51 5.86 -5.84
C GLN A 172 -0.86 7.35 -5.78
N VAL A 173 -1.88 7.66 -4.98
CA VAL A 173 -2.41 9.00 -4.78
C VAL A 173 -2.08 9.48 -3.38
N MET A 174 -1.48 10.67 -3.26
CA MET A 174 -1.03 11.27 -1.99
C MET A 174 -1.33 12.76 -1.92
#